data_AF-A0AA40SX67-F1
#
_entry.id   AF-A0AA40SX67-F1
#
_cell.length_a   1.000
_cell.length_b   1.000
_cell.length_c   1.000
_cell.angle_alpha   90.00
_cell.angle_beta   90.00
_cell.angle_gamma   90.00
#
_symmetry.space_group_name_H-M   'P 1'
#
loop_
_entity.id
_entity.type
_entity.pdbx_description
1 polymer ?
#
loop_
_entity_poly.entity_id
_entity_poly.type
_entity_poly.pdbx_seq_one_letter_code
_entity_poly.pdbx_strand_id
1 'polypeptide(L)'
;MKTIRFSISQSLIGLALLSAAARFSQPAIAETMTGQSGNVRAEISYDQPQEYQYKNVRLKIIRAGNSVFEQKLPQENEYDRPVGGLFEEQKNKLPVLDLDGNKEPEVIADFYTGGAHCCTYSLIYRYNSQAKQYQKIRHEWGNGGYRLRDLDQDGLPEFESRDDRFAYAFSSYAASGYPLQIWQYRQGKMIDVTRRYPKLIYNDASELWQTFLEARKQGDDGKGFLAPYLANKYMLGQGQDGWQRVQQTYKGRDRTKYFADLRKFLRETGYIK
;
A
#
# COMPACT_ATOMS: atom_id res chain seq x y z
N MET A 1 -38.63 63.10 77.29
CA MET A 1 -38.99 61.94 76.44
C MET A 1 -39.19 62.40 75.00
N LYS A 2 -38.19 62.19 74.13
CA LYS A 2 -38.34 61.82 72.71
C LYS A 2 -36.93 61.61 72.14
N THR A 3 -36.71 60.37 71.74
CA THR A 3 -35.44 59.72 71.44
C THR A 3 -35.11 59.83 69.96
N ILE A 4 -33.83 60.09 69.68
CA ILE A 4 -33.18 60.09 68.37
C ILE A 4 -33.12 58.65 67.84
N ARG A 5 -33.51 58.42 66.57
CA ARG A 5 -33.32 57.14 65.88
C ARG A 5 -32.16 57.26 64.89
N PHE A 6 -31.17 56.39 65.07
CA PHE A 6 -30.00 56.21 64.20
C PHE A 6 -30.32 55.24 63.04
N SER A 7 -29.67 55.49 61.91
CA SER A 7 -29.72 54.72 60.66
C SER A 7 -28.71 53.56 60.70
N ILE A 8 -29.09 52.39 60.17
CA ILE A 8 -28.15 51.31 59.82
C ILE A 8 -28.49 50.84 58.41
N SER A 9 -27.55 51.02 57.49
CA SER A 9 -27.61 50.59 56.10
C SER A 9 -27.18 49.12 56.01
N GLN A 10 -27.99 48.27 55.39
CA GLN A 10 -27.69 46.85 55.17
C GLN A 10 -26.90 46.69 53.86
N SER A 11 -25.66 46.18 53.96
CA SER A 11 -24.88 45.72 52.81
C SER A 11 -25.11 44.22 52.59
N LEU A 12 -25.71 43.87 51.45
CA LEU A 12 -25.83 42.50 50.95
C LEU A 12 -24.53 42.12 50.22
N ILE A 13 -23.75 41.21 50.79
CA ILE A 13 -22.61 40.56 50.12
C ILE A 13 -23.14 39.27 49.48
N GLY A 14 -23.29 39.27 48.15
CA GLY A 14 -23.61 38.07 47.38
C GLY A 14 -22.36 37.23 47.14
N LEU A 15 -22.34 36.00 47.67
CA LEU A 15 -21.31 35.00 47.39
C LEU A 15 -21.54 34.41 45.99
N ALA A 16 -20.65 34.70 45.04
CA ALA A 16 -20.63 34.03 43.74
C ALA A 16 -19.88 32.69 43.85
N LEU A 17 -20.60 31.57 43.82
CA LEU A 17 -20.03 30.23 43.70
C LEU A 17 -19.62 29.98 42.25
N LEU A 18 -18.34 30.20 41.94
CA LEU A 18 -17.71 29.75 40.69
C LEU A 18 -17.67 28.21 40.67
N SER A 19 -18.63 27.61 39.98
CA SER A 19 -18.63 26.18 39.70
C SER A 19 -17.65 25.90 38.56
N ALA A 20 -16.42 25.50 38.89
CA ALA A 20 -15.46 25.02 37.91
C ALA A 20 -15.92 23.64 37.39
N ALA A 21 -16.69 23.62 36.30
CA ALA A 21 -16.96 22.39 35.58
C ALA A 21 -15.65 21.92 34.93
N ALA A 22 -14.99 20.94 35.54
CA ALA A 22 -13.88 20.23 34.92
C ALA A 22 -14.42 19.54 33.66
N ARG A 23 -14.12 20.09 32.49
CA ARG A 23 -14.30 19.38 31.22
C ARG A 23 -13.26 18.27 31.18
N PHE A 24 -13.64 17.07 31.59
CA PHE A 24 -12.87 15.88 31.26
C PHE A 24 -12.88 15.75 29.73
N SER A 25 -11.76 16.06 29.08
CA SER A 25 -11.55 15.65 27.70
C SER A 25 -11.60 14.13 27.67
N GLN A 26 -12.62 13.56 27.03
CA GLN A 26 -12.56 12.15 26.67
C GLN A 26 -11.25 11.94 25.91
N PRO A 27 -10.43 10.93 26.28
CA PRO A 27 -9.27 10.59 25.45
C PRO A 27 -9.80 10.33 24.04
N ALA A 28 -9.19 10.96 23.04
CA ALA A 28 -9.48 10.63 21.66
C ALA A 28 -9.33 9.11 21.52
N ILE A 29 -10.41 8.43 21.15
CA ILE A 29 -10.37 6.99 20.90
C ILE A 29 -9.58 6.84 19.60
N ALA A 30 -8.29 6.53 19.72
CA ALA A 30 -7.48 6.22 18.56
C ALA A 30 -8.04 4.96 17.90
N GLU A 31 -8.38 5.06 16.62
CA GLU A 31 -8.72 3.87 15.86
C GLU A 31 -7.49 2.96 15.80
N THR A 32 -7.71 1.65 15.87
CA THR A 32 -6.62 0.68 15.94
C THR A 32 -6.82 -0.45 14.94
N MET A 33 -5.79 -0.71 14.15
CA MET A 33 -5.67 -1.89 13.31
C MET A 33 -4.78 -2.90 14.03
N THR A 34 -5.12 -4.18 14.01
CA THR A 34 -4.36 -5.21 14.74
C THR A 34 -4.10 -6.44 13.91
N GLY A 35 -3.00 -7.13 14.22
CA GLY A 35 -2.64 -8.40 13.61
C GLY A 35 -1.82 -9.22 14.59
N GLN A 36 -1.92 -10.54 14.49
CA GLN A 36 -1.16 -11.44 15.37
C GLN A 36 -0.84 -12.75 14.67
N SER A 37 0.38 -13.23 14.87
CA SER A 37 0.79 -14.60 14.54
C SER A 37 1.82 -15.07 15.57
N GLY A 38 1.60 -16.29 16.09
CA GLY A 38 2.40 -16.83 17.18
C GLY A 38 2.47 -15.88 18.37
N ASN A 39 3.70 -15.54 18.78
CA ASN A 39 3.97 -14.63 19.89
C ASN A 39 4.12 -13.16 19.48
N VAL A 40 3.92 -12.82 18.20
CA VAL A 40 4.04 -11.46 17.65
C VAL A 40 2.67 -10.87 17.41
N ARG A 41 2.39 -9.73 18.03
CA ARG A 41 1.19 -8.91 17.79
C ARG A 41 1.61 -7.51 17.37
N ALA A 42 0.95 -6.96 16.37
CA ALA A 42 1.16 -5.61 15.88
C ALA A 42 -0.12 -4.79 16.01
N GLU A 43 0.05 -3.51 16.31
CA GLU A 43 -1.03 -2.54 16.47
C GLU A 43 -0.63 -1.25 15.76
N ILE A 44 -1.45 -0.78 14.83
CA ILE A 44 -1.35 0.58 14.29
C ILE A 44 -2.46 1.41 14.90
N SER A 45 -2.11 2.52 15.55
CA SER A 45 -3.06 3.49 16.09
C SER A 45 -2.90 4.85 15.43
N TYR A 46 -3.99 5.59 15.30
CA TYR A 46 -4.00 6.93 14.71
C TYR A 46 -5.16 7.80 15.21
N ASP A 47 -4.99 9.11 15.08
CA ASP A 47 -6.05 10.10 15.25
C ASP A 47 -6.66 10.42 13.89
N GLN A 48 -7.99 10.40 13.78
CA GLN A 48 -8.73 10.81 12.59
C GLN A 48 -9.54 12.09 12.86
N PRO A 49 -8.92 13.28 12.84
CA PRO A 49 -9.61 14.53 13.15
C PRO A 49 -10.71 14.89 12.13
N GLN A 50 -10.58 14.45 10.88
CA GLN A 50 -11.53 14.67 9.78
C GLN A 50 -11.55 13.46 8.85
N GLU A 51 -12.57 13.37 8.00
CA GLU A 51 -12.62 12.35 6.95
C GLU A 51 -11.35 12.41 6.09
N TYR A 52 -10.74 11.26 5.85
CA TYR A 52 -9.47 11.08 5.12
C TYR A 52 -8.21 11.71 5.74
N GLN A 53 -8.28 12.41 6.88
CA GLN A 53 -7.11 12.98 7.54
C GLN A 53 -6.66 12.11 8.72
N TYR A 54 -5.40 11.70 8.71
CA TYR A 54 -4.80 10.78 9.67
C TYR A 54 -3.57 11.43 10.30
N LYS A 55 -3.54 11.50 11.63
CA LYS A 55 -2.45 12.08 12.40
C LYS A 55 -1.96 11.10 13.46
N ASN A 56 -0.74 11.34 13.91
CA ASN A 56 -0.13 10.57 15.00
C ASN A 56 -0.14 9.05 14.76
N VAL A 57 0.00 8.64 13.49
CA VAL A 57 0.05 7.22 13.11
C VAL A 57 1.27 6.56 13.77
N ARG A 58 1.03 5.54 14.59
CA ARG A 58 2.06 4.82 15.35
C ARG A 58 1.92 3.33 15.14
N LEU A 59 3.05 2.64 15.02
CA LEU A 59 3.12 1.18 15.08
C LEU A 59 3.70 0.76 16.41
N LYS A 60 3.01 -0.17 17.06
CA LYS A 60 3.48 -0.90 18.24
C LYS A 60 3.59 -2.38 17.90
N ILE A 61 4.70 -3.01 18.26
CA ILE A 61 4.88 -4.45 18.13
C ILE A 61 5.16 -5.05 19.50
N ILE A 62 4.33 -6.03 19.86
CA ILE A 62 4.32 -6.74 21.12
C ILE A 62 4.83 -8.16 20.85
N ARG A 63 5.87 -8.57 21.58
CA ARG A 63 6.44 -9.93 21.51
C ARG A 63 6.31 -10.61 22.86
N ALA A 64 5.66 -11.76 22.90
CA ALA A 64 5.41 -12.52 24.13
C ALA A 64 4.84 -11.65 25.27
N GLY A 65 3.90 -10.76 24.94
CA GLY A 65 3.26 -9.85 25.88
C GLY A 65 4.02 -8.54 26.18
N ASN A 66 5.28 -8.41 25.74
CA ASN A 66 6.09 -7.21 26.00
C ASN A 66 6.12 -6.29 24.78
N SER A 67 5.89 -4.98 24.99
CA SER A 67 6.12 -3.98 23.95
C SER A 67 7.61 -3.87 23.69
N VAL A 68 8.06 -4.22 22.47
CA VAL A 68 9.48 -4.23 22.08
C VAL A 68 9.78 -3.25 20.96
N PHE A 69 8.75 -2.68 20.34
CA PHE A 69 8.86 -1.66 19.32
C PHE A 69 7.67 -0.74 19.41
N GLU A 70 7.91 0.57 19.42
CA GLU A 70 6.87 1.58 19.34
C GLU A 70 7.44 2.80 18.64
N GLN A 71 6.93 3.14 17.45
CA GLN A 71 7.42 4.27 16.68
C GLN A 71 6.28 4.97 15.93
N LYS A 72 6.40 6.29 15.78
CA LYS A 72 5.61 7.04 14.81
C LYS A 72 6.00 6.58 13.41
N LEU A 73 4.99 6.27 12.59
CA LEU A 73 5.21 5.87 11.20
C LEU A 73 5.41 7.11 10.32
N PRO A 74 6.26 7.03 9.29
CA PRO A 74 6.40 8.12 8.34
C PRO A 74 5.08 8.31 7.58
N GLN A 75 4.69 9.57 7.38
CA GLN A 75 3.57 9.96 6.54
C GLN A 75 4.07 11.10 5.63
N GLU A 76 3.77 11.04 4.34
CA GLU A 76 4.11 12.12 3.40
C GLU A 76 3.29 13.39 3.65
N ASN A 77 2.02 13.21 4.03
CA ASN A 77 1.09 14.25 4.42
C ASN A 77 -0.05 13.62 5.26
N GLU A 78 -1.06 14.40 5.64
CA GLU A 78 -2.17 13.89 6.48
C GLU A 78 -3.14 12.94 5.77
N TYR A 79 -3.05 12.75 4.46
CA TYR A 79 -3.86 11.77 3.70
C TYR A 79 -3.14 10.43 3.52
N ASP A 80 -1.83 10.39 3.81
CA ASP A 80 -1.03 9.17 3.81
C ASP A 80 -1.34 8.35 5.05
N ARG A 81 -2.03 7.22 4.85
CA ARG A 81 -2.74 6.52 5.91
C ARG A 81 -2.55 5.01 5.86
N PRO A 82 -2.61 4.34 7.02
CA PRO A 82 -2.64 2.89 7.06
C PRO A 82 -3.97 2.37 6.48
N VAL A 83 -3.91 1.25 5.75
CA VAL A 83 -5.09 0.62 5.12
C VAL A 83 -5.31 -0.83 5.56
N GLY A 84 -4.50 -1.32 6.50
CA GLY A 84 -4.64 -2.65 7.10
C GLY A 84 -3.93 -3.69 6.24
N GLY A 85 -4.71 -4.37 5.40
CA GLY A 85 -4.20 -5.18 4.29
C GLY A 85 -4.74 -4.63 2.98
N LEU A 86 -3.87 -4.37 2.01
CA LEU A 86 -4.28 -3.76 0.72
C LEU A 86 -5.39 -4.53 -0.01
N PHE A 87 -5.61 -5.82 0.30
CA PHE A 87 -6.60 -6.68 -0.37
C PHE A 87 -7.31 -7.67 0.57
N GLU A 88 -7.19 -7.52 1.90
CA GLU A 88 -8.06 -8.28 2.79
C GLU A 88 -9.43 -7.59 2.88
N GLU A 89 -10.51 -8.34 2.71
CA GLU A 89 -11.88 -7.83 2.92
C GLU A 89 -12.13 -7.36 4.37
N GLN A 90 -11.23 -7.75 5.28
CA GLN A 90 -11.29 -7.43 6.70
C GLN A 90 -10.63 -6.08 6.96
N LYS A 91 -11.46 -5.04 6.99
CA LYS A 91 -11.08 -3.73 7.54
C LYS A 91 -10.41 -3.93 8.91
N ASN A 92 -9.34 -3.19 9.18
CA ASN A 92 -8.61 -3.16 10.46
C ASN A 92 -7.74 -4.38 10.81
N LYS A 93 -7.50 -5.31 9.87
CA LYS A 93 -6.53 -6.40 10.04
C LYS A 93 -5.15 -6.02 9.49
N LEU A 94 -4.11 -6.23 10.29
CA LEU A 94 -2.71 -6.06 9.88
C LEU A 94 -2.11 -7.43 9.55
N PRO A 95 -1.44 -7.60 8.39
CA PRO A 95 -0.74 -8.83 8.10
C PRO A 95 0.44 -9.04 9.06
N VAL A 96 0.41 -10.15 9.78
CA VAL A 96 1.51 -10.64 10.62
C VAL A 96 1.72 -12.11 10.30
N LEU A 97 2.82 -12.45 9.64
CA LEU A 97 3.06 -13.78 9.08
C LEU A 97 4.54 -14.00 8.76
N ASP A 98 4.98 -15.25 8.72
CA ASP A 98 6.32 -15.63 8.29
C ASP A 98 6.42 -15.56 6.76
N LEU A 99 7.22 -14.63 6.24
CA LEU A 99 7.37 -14.39 4.82
C LEU A 99 8.61 -15.08 4.21
N ASP A 100 9.58 -15.48 5.03
CA ASP A 100 10.85 -16.05 4.56
C ASP A 100 11.21 -17.44 5.11
N GLY A 101 10.29 -18.05 5.89
CA GLY A 101 10.35 -19.43 6.35
C GLY A 101 11.21 -19.65 7.59
N ASN A 102 11.55 -18.57 8.31
CA ASN A 102 12.40 -18.62 9.49
C ASN A 102 11.62 -18.86 10.81
N LYS A 103 10.28 -19.03 10.72
CA LYS A 103 9.33 -19.17 11.84
C LYS A 103 9.22 -17.93 12.75
N GLU A 104 9.72 -16.80 12.29
CA GLU A 104 9.68 -15.50 12.94
C GLU A 104 8.79 -14.56 12.11
N PRO A 105 7.55 -14.29 12.54
CA PRO A 105 6.63 -13.49 11.73
C PRO A 105 7.13 -12.08 11.46
N GLU A 106 7.05 -11.66 10.21
CA GLU A 106 7.12 -10.26 9.80
C GLU A 106 5.79 -9.55 10.05
N VAL A 107 5.88 -8.24 10.23
CA VAL A 107 4.70 -7.34 10.31
C VAL A 107 4.68 -6.48 9.06
N ILE A 108 3.56 -6.48 8.35
CA ILE A 108 3.34 -5.61 7.19
C ILE A 108 2.41 -4.48 7.61
N ALA A 109 2.89 -3.25 7.45
CA ALA A 109 2.07 -2.06 7.60
C ALA A 109 1.82 -1.47 6.20
N ASP A 110 0.61 -1.69 5.69
CA ASP A 110 0.19 -1.20 4.39
C ASP A 110 -0.36 0.21 4.45
N PHE A 111 0.02 1.02 3.46
CA PHE A 111 -0.33 2.44 3.36
C PHE A 111 -0.88 2.81 2.00
N TYR A 112 -1.61 3.91 2.00
CA TYR A 112 -2.10 4.59 0.81
C TYR A 112 -1.96 6.09 0.99
N THR A 113 -1.24 6.75 0.06
CA THR A 113 -0.96 8.20 0.16
C THR A 113 -2.17 9.11 -0.05
N GLY A 114 -3.30 8.59 -0.55
CA GLY A 114 -4.54 9.35 -0.73
C GLY A 114 -4.75 10.03 -2.10
N GLY A 115 -3.92 9.74 -3.11
CA GLY A 115 -4.11 10.25 -4.48
C GLY A 115 -5.20 9.51 -5.29
N ALA A 116 -5.82 10.16 -6.28
CA ALA A 116 -6.92 9.58 -7.08
C ALA A 116 -6.56 8.30 -7.86
N HIS A 117 -5.30 8.21 -8.26
CA HIS A 117 -4.62 7.04 -8.82
C HIS A 117 -3.27 6.93 -8.09
N CYS A 118 -2.69 5.74 -8.01
CA CYS A 118 -1.59 5.35 -7.12
C CYS A 118 -2.04 5.44 -5.65
N CYS A 119 -1.24 5.32 -4.60
CA CYS A 119 0.18 5.01 -4.40
C CYS A 119 0.19 4.16 -3.14
N THR A 120 0.05 2.87 -3.33
CA THR A 120 0.05 1.91 -2.24
C THR A 120 1.48 1.47 -1.99
N TYR A 121 1.85 1.33 -0.73
CA TYR A 121 3.18 0.88 -0.33
C TYR A 121 3.09 0.10 0.98
N SER A 122 4.09 -0.74 1.24
CA SER A 122 4.22 -1.43 2.53
C SER A 122 5.48 -1.01 3.23
N LEU A 123 5.38 -0.87 4.55
CA LEU A 123 6.52 -0.96 5.45
C LEU A 123 6.55 -2.37 6.04
N ILE A 124 7.58 -3.15 5.72
CA ILE A 124 7.71 -4.54 6.17
C ILE A 124 8.76 -4.60 7.26
N TYR A 125 8.35 -5.02 8.46
CA TYR A 125 9.17 -5.07 9.66
C TYR A 125 9.57 -6.51 9.97
N ARG A 126 10.87 -6.71 10.18
CA ARG A 126 11.47 -8.00 10.54
C ARG A 126 12.26 -7.86 11.83
N TYR A 127 12.13 -8.84 12.72
CA TYR A 127 12.91 -8.88 13.94
C TYR A 127 14.32 -9.41 13.67
N ASN A 128 15.34 -8.63 14.01
CA ASN A 128 16.73 -9.07 14.01
C ASN A 128 17.09 -9.57 15.40
N SER A 129 17.19 -10.89 15.56
CA SER A 129 17.46 -11.53 16.86
C SER A 129 18.85 -11.22 17.42
N GLN A 130 19.85 -11.02 16.56
CA GLN A 130 21.22 -10.69 16.99
C GLN A 130 21.27 -9.29 17.59
N ALA A 131 20.63 -8.32 16.95
CA ALA A 131 20.61 -6.94 17.40
C ALA A 131 19.43 -6.61 18.34
N LYS A 132 18.53 -7.58 18.57
CA LYS A 132 17.30 -7.45 19.38
C LYS A 132 16.42 -6.25 19.00
N GLN A 133 16.37 -5.93 17.71
CA GLN A 133 15.64 -4.77 17.19
C GLN A 133 14.88 -5.12 15.92
N TYR A 134 13.85 -4.34 15.61
CA TYR A 134 13.18 -4.42 14.32
C TYR A 134 13.94 -3.63 13.27
N GLN A 135 14.10 -4.24 12.10
CA GLN A 135 14.53 -3.60 10.88
C GLN A 135 13.33 -3.50 9.94
N LYS A 136 13.34 -2.50 9.06
CA LYS A 136 12.25 -2.31 8.10
C LYS A 136 12.77 -2.06 6.69
N ILE A 137 11.97 -2.48 5.72
CA ILE A 137 12.06 -2.00 4.35
C ILE A 137 10.77 -1.31 3.95
N ARG A 138 10.86 -0.43 2.95
CA ARG A 138 9.71 0.11 2.23
C ARG A 138 9.67 -0.51 0.84
N HIS A 139 8.50 -0.93 0.40
CA HIS A 139 8.28 -1.41 -0.95
C HIS A 139 7.08 -0.69 -1.57
N GLU A 140 7.28 -0.14 -2.76
CA GLU A 140 6.27 0.61 -3.51
C GLU A 140 5.49 -0.35 -4.40
N TRP A 141 4.17 -0.36 -4.27
CA TRP A 141 3.26 -1.15 -5.12
C TRP A 141 2.54 -0.30 -6.15
N GLY A 142 2.55 1.02 -5.98
CA GLY A 142 1.92 1.96 -6.88
C GLY A 142 0.40 1.75 -6.98
N ASN A 143 -0.11 1.65 -8.20
CA ASN A 143 -1.52 1.43 -8.50
C ASN A 143 -1.95 -0.04 -8.36
N GLY A 144 -1.01 -0.97 -8.52
CA GLY A 144 -1.30 -2.39 -8.59
C GLY A 144 -1.60 -3.04 -7.24
N GLY A 145 -0.96 -2.55 -6.17
CA GLY A 145 -1.01 -3.20 -4.88
C GLY A 145 -0.44 -4.63 -4.93
N TYR A 146 -0.78 -5.51 -3.99
CA TYR A 146 -0.39 -6.92 -4.02
C TYR A 146 -1.43 -7.84 -3.37
N ARG A 147 -1.50 -9.11 -3.78
CA ARG A 147 -2.16 -10.17 -3.02
C ARG A 147 -1.13 -11.15 -2.49
N LEU A 148 -1.23 -11.52 -1.22
CA LEU A 148 -0.43 -12.61 -0.66
C LEU A 148 -1.02 -13.95 -1.06
N ARG A 149 -0.23 -14.78 -1.73
CA ARG A 149 -0.61 -16.12 -2.17
C ARG A 149 0.61 -17.03 -2.16
N ASP A 150 0.45 -18.23 -1.65
CA ASP A 150 1.43 -19.30 -1.82
C ASP A 150 1.23 -19.89 -3.24
N LEU A 151 1.95 -19.32 -4.22
CA LEU A 151 1.76 -19.59 -5.64
C LEU A 151 2.43 -20.89 -6.08
N ASP A 152 3.48 -21.32 -5.37
CA ASP A 152 4.21 -22.57 -5.64
C ASP A 152 3.97 -23.68 -4.61
N GLN A 153 3.12 -23.44 -3.61
CA GLN A 153 2.72 -24.40 -2.57
C GLN A 153 3.87 -24.83 -1.66
N ASP A 154 4.85 -23.95 -1.44
CA ASP A 154 5.99 -24.19 -0.56
C ASP A 154 5.71 -23.84 0.92
N GLY A 155 4.51 -23.30 1.21
CA GLY A 155 4.09 -22.87 2.53
C GLY A 155 4.47 -21.44 2.87
N LEU A 156 5.13 -20.71 1.96
CA LEU A 156 5.46 -19.30 2.10
C LEU A 156 4.68 -18.49 1.05
N PRO A 157 4.24 -17.27 1.40
CA PRO A 157 3.50 -16.46 0.45
C PRO A 157 4.42 -15.67 -0.48
N GLU A 158 4.02 -15.58 -1.74
CA GLU A 158 4.44 -14.55 -2.69
C GLU A 158 3.51 -13.34 -2.65
N PHE A 159 4.07 -12.18 -3.01
CA PHE A 159 3.32 -10.97 -3.31
C PHE A 159 3.01 -10.95 -4.82
N GLU A 160 1.79 -11.33 -5.18
CA GLU A 160 1.27 -11.21 -6.55
C GLU A 160 0.84 -9.76 -6.79
N SER A 161 1.60 -9.03 -7.60
CA SER A 161 1.48 -7.58 -7.84
C SER A 161 1.49 -7.26 -9.35
N ARG A 162 1.67 -5.99 -9.70
CA ARG A 162 1.73 -5.45 -11.06
C ARG A 162 2.82 -4.40 -11.16
N ASP A 163 3.51 -4.36 -12.29
CA ASP A 163 4.58 -3.38 -12.52
C ASP A 163 4.02 -1.99 -12.82
N ASP A 164 3.99 -1.15 -11.78
CA ASP A 164 3.39 0.18 -11.83
C ASP A 164 4.07 1.14 -12.82
N ARG A 165 5.29 0.84 -13.26
CA ARG A 165 6.04 1.69 -14.21
C ARG A 165 5.32 1.82 -15.56
N PHE A 166 4.36 0.95 -15.86
CA PHE A 166 3.52 1.02 -17.06
C PHE A 166 2.36 2.02 -16.93
N ALA A 167 2.01 2.48 -15.72
CA ALA A 167 1.03 3.54 -15.52
C ALA A 167 1.43 4.77 -16.33
N TYR A 168 0.52 5.25 -17.19
CA TYR A 168 0.72 6.44 -18.03
C TYR A 168 1.87 6.38 -19.06
N ALA A 169 2.63 5.29 -19.11
CA ALA A 169 3.82 5.21 -19.97
C ALA A 169 3.46 5.22 -21.45
N PHE A 170 2.30 4.66 -21.82
CA PHE A 170 1.90 4.48 -23.22
C PHE A 170 0.47 4.93 -23.53
N SER A 171 -0.36 5.20 -22.52
CA SER A 171 -1.73 5.68 -22.69
C SER A 171 -2.18 6.47 -21.44
N SER A 172 -3.44 6.88 -21.38
CA SER A 172 -4.03 7.37 -20.13
C SER A 172 -4.05 6.25 -19.07
N TYR A 173 -4.24 6.60 -17.79
CA TYR A 173 -4.34 5.62 -16.71
C TYR A 173 -5.38 4.54 -16.97
N ALA A 174 -6.60 4.95 -17.34
CA ALA A 174 -7.72 4.04 -17.59
C ALA A 174 -7.46 3.07 -18.76
N ALA A 175 -6.57 3.43 -19.68
CA ALA A 175 -6.17 2.61 -20.81
C ALA A 175 -4.74 2.05 -20.67
N SER A 176 -4.17 2.06 -19.47
CA SER A 176 -2.87 1.44 -19.18
C SER A 176 -3.08 0.02 -18.66
N GLY A 177 -2.42 -0.96 -19.29
CA GLY A 177 -2.26 -2.29 -18.72
C GLY A 177 -0.94 -2.39 -17.95
N TYR A 178 -0.86 -3.37 -17.06
CA TYR A 178 0.29 -3.59 -16.19
C TYR A 178 0.68 -5.06 -16.27
N PRO A 179 1.95 -5.41 -16.54
CA PRO A 179 2.35 -6.81 -16.55
C PRO A 179 2.41 -7.35 -15.12
N LEU A 180 2.16 -8.65 -14.98
CA LEU A 180 2.35 -9.39 -13.74
C LEU A 180 3.74 -9.17 -13.16
N GLN A 181 3.80 -8.92 -11.85
CA GLN A 181 5.03 -8.93 -11.08
C GLN A 181 4.84 -9.74 -9.81
N ILE A 182 5.73 -10.69 -9.54
CA ILE A 182 5.66 -11.56 -8.37
C ILE A 182 6.94 -11.36 -7.56
N TRP A 183 6.76 -11.07 -6.27
CA TRP A 183 7.86 -10.87 -5.34
C TRP A 183 7.87 -11.91 -4.23
N GLN A 184 9.08 -12.34 -3.85
CA GLN A 184 9.33 -13.06 -2.61
C GLN A 184 10.08 -12.15 -1.65
N TYR A 185 9.65 -12.12 -0.40
CA TYR A 185 10.43 -11.51 0.67
C TYR A 185 11.44 -12.53 1.20
N ARG A 186 12.71 -12.18 1.26
CA ARG A 186 13.76 -13.02 1.88
C ARG A 186 14.71 -12.15 2.69
N GLN A 187 14.73 -12.37 4.00
CA GLN A 187 15.71 -11.77 4.93
C GLN A 187 15.87 -10.26 4.79
N GLY A 188 14.76 -9.50 4.69
CA GLY A 188 14.82 -8.05 4.56
C GLY A 188 14.96 -7.54 3.12
N LYS A 189 14.69 -8.36 2.11
CA LYS A 189 14.74 -7.94 0.70
C LYS A 189 13.52 -8.45 -0.06
N MET A 190 13.01 -7.60 -0.94
CA MET A 190 12.02 -7.98 -1.96
C MET A 190 12.76 -8.43 -3.21
N ILE A 191 12.52 -9.67 -3.62
CA ILE A 191 13.18 -10.29 -4.78
C ILE A 191 12.11 -10.52 -5.85
N ASP A 192 12.30 -9.93 -7.04
CA ASP A 192 11.43 -10.20 -8.19
C ASP A 192 11.70 -11.62 -8.68
N VAL A 193 10.70 -12.48 -8.50
CA VAL A 193 10.74 -13.89 -8.88
C VAL A 193 9.78 -14.22 -10.02
N THR A 194 9.24 -13.19 -10.70
CA THR A 194 8.20 -13.33 -11.74
C THR A 194 8.53 -14.41 -12.77
N ARG A 195 9.79 -14.48 -13.24
CA ARG A 195 10.23 -15.46 -14.25
C ARG A 195 10.11 -16.93 -13.81
N ARG A 196 9.95 -17.22 -12.52
CA ARG A 196 9.72 -18.58 -12.00
C ARG A 196 8.29 -19.07 -12.29
N TYR A 197 7.38 -18.19 -12.69
CA TYR A 197 5.96 -18.50 -12.90
C TYR A 197 5.53 -18.32 -14.37
N PRO A 198 6.13 -19.07 -15.34
CA PRO A 198 5.85 -18.88 -16.76
C PRO A 198 4.38 -19.11 -17.13
N LYS A 199 3.68 -20.00 -16.41
CA LYS A 199 2.23 -20.22 -16.63
C LYS A 199 1.41 -18.98 -16.28
N LEU A 200 1.73 -18.31 -15.17
CA LEU A 200 1.03 -17.08 -14.75
C LEU A 200 1.37 -15.93 -15.70
N ILE A 201 2.63 -15.79 -16.10
CA ILE A 201 3.04 -14.79 -17.11
C ILE A 201 2.29 -15.01 -18.44
N TYR A 202 2.16 -16.26 -18.88
CA TYR A 202 1.43 -16.60 -20.10
C TYR A 202 -0.06 -16.24 -20.01
N ASN A 203 -0.69 -16.53 -18.87
CA ASN A 203 -2.09 -16.18 -18.63
C ASN A 203 -2.28 -14.66 -18.64
N ASP A 204 -1.43 -13.92 -17.92
CA ASP A 204 -1.47 -12.44 -17.88
C ASP A 204 -1.24 -11.84 -19.28
N ALA A 205 -0.29 -12.36 -20.06
CA ALA A 205 -0.11 -11.95 -21.46
C ALA A 205 -1.38 -12.22 -22.30
N SER A 206 -2.04 -13.36 -22.10
CA SER A 206 -3.26 -13.70 -22.81
C SER A 206 -4.41 -12.75 -22.43
N GLU A 207 -4.55 -12.42 -21.16
CA GLU A 207 -5.54 -11.46 -20.65
C GLU A 207 -5.29 -10.06 -21.22
N LEU A 208 -4.05 -9.56 -21.17
CA LEU A 208 -3.67 -8.28 -21.77
C LEU A 208 -3.98 -8.22 -23.27
N TRP A 209 -3.79 -9.34 -23.99
CA TRP A 209 -4.16 -9.42 -25.40
C TRP A 209 -5.68 -9.36 -25.61
N GLN A 210 -6.47 -10.03 -24.76
CA GLN A 210 -7.94 -9.94 -24.85
C GLN A 210 -8.44 -8.54 -24.53
N THR A 211 -7.90 -7.90 -23.48
CA THR A 211 -8.22 -6.51 -23.14
C THR A 211 -7.87 -5.55 -24.27
N PHE A 212 -6.72 -5.76 -24.93
CA PHE A 212 -6.37 -5.02 -26.15
C PHE A 212 -7.47 -5.17 -27.23
N LEU A 213 -7.90 -6.39 -27.54
CA LEU A 213 -8.92 -6.63 -28.56
C LEU A 213 -10.25 -5.96 -28.20
N GLU A 214 -10.63 -5.96 -26.92
CA GLU A 214 -11.86 -5.33 -26.45
C GLU A 214 -11.78 -3.80 -26.50
N ALA A 215 -10.67 -3.21 -26.03
CA ALA A 215 -10.43 -1.77 -26.12
C ALA A 215 -10.52 -1.27 -27.58
N ARG A 216 -9.99 -2.05 -28.53
CA ARG A 216 -10.10 -1.75 -29.97
C ARG A 216 -11.53 -1.71 -30.48
N LYS A 217 -12.41 -2.60 -30.01
CA LYS A 217 -13.84 -2.59 -30.39
C LYS A 217 -14.54 -1.34 -29.87
N GLN A 218 -14.06 -0.80 -28.75
CA GLN A 218 -14.60 0.40 -28.11
C GLN A 218 -13.99 1.70 -28.67
N GLY A 219 -13.13 1.61 -29.69
CA GLY A 219 -12.54 2.76 -30.38
C GLY A 219 -11.22 3.27 -29.80
N ASP A 220 -10.69 2.63 -28.76
CA ASP A 220 -9.33 2.90 -28.26
C ASP A 220 -8.27 2.31 -29.20
N ASP A 221 -7.05 2.87 -29.22
CA ASP A 221 -5.98 2.34 -30.08
C ASP A 221 -5.32 1.06 -29.53
N GLY A 222 -5.54 0.77 -28.24
CA GLY A 222 -5.15 -0.40 -27.48
C GLY A 222 -3.67 -0.46 -27.07
N LYS A 223 -2.87 0.57 -27.37
CA LYS A 223 -1.41 0.49 -27.22
C LYS A 223 -0.94 0.33 -25.78
N GLY A 224 -1.72 0.83 -24.83
CA GLY A 224 -1.45 0.69 -23.40
C GLY A 224 -1.55 -0.76 -22.88
N PHE A 225 -2.23 -1.66 -23.61
CA PHE A 225 -2.30 -3.09 -23.31
C PHE A 225 -1.29 -3.92 -24.12
N LEU A 226 -0.89 -3.45 -25.31
CA LEU A 226 0.16 -4.10 -26.11
C LEU A 226 1.55 -4.00 -25.48
N ALA A 227 1.84 -2.90 -24.78
CA ALA A 227 3.11 -2.68 -24.11
C ALA A 227 3.39 -3.72 -22.99
N PRO A 228 2.52 -3.91 -21.99
CA PRO A 228 2.70 -4.92 -20.95
C PRO A 228 2.59 -6.36 -21.51
N TYR A 229 1.76 -6.59 -22.54
CA TYR A 229 1.73 -7.88 -23.26
C TYR A 229 3.13 -8.25 -23.75
N LEU A 230 3.82 -7.31 -24.39
CA LEU A 230 5.14 -7.52 -24.94
C LEU A 230 6.20 -7.72 -23.84
N ALA A 231 6.06 -7.03 -22.72
CA ALA A 231 6.89 -7.22 -21.53
C ALA A 231 6.83 -8.70 -21.07
N ASN A 232 5.62 -9.26 -20.93
CA ASN A 232 5.43 -10.67 -20.58
C ASN A 232 6.02 -11.61 -21.63
N LYS A 233 5.89 -11.30 -22.93
CA LYS A 233 6.51 -12.09 -23.99
C LYS A 233 8.04 -12.13 -23.86
N TYR A 234 8.69 -11.04 -23.45
CA TYR A 234 10.11 -11.07 -23.12
C TYR A 234 10.42 -11.91 -21.88
N MET A 235 9.59 -11.85 -20.84
CA MET A 235 9.74 -12.68 -19.64
C MET A 235 9.66 -14.19 -19.96
N LEU A 236 8.86 -14.56 -20.96
CA LEU A 236 8.72 -15.93 -21.47
C LEU A 236 9.82 -16.36 -22.46
N GLY A 237 10.78 -15.49 -22.79
CA GLY A 237 11.77 -15.76 -23.85
C GLY A 237 11.19 -15.70 -25.27
N GLN A 238 9.99 -15.16 -25.44
CA GLN A 238 9.23 -15.07 -26.69
C GLN A 238 9.20 -13.63 -27.25
N GLY A 239 10.22 -12.82 -26.92
CA GLY A 239 10.26 -11.40 -27.25
C GLY A 239 10.21 -11.10 -28.75
N GLN A 240 10.89 -11.89 -29.57
CA GLN A 240 10.89 -11.72 -31.04
C GLN A 240 9.51 -11.97 -31.64
N ASP A 241 8.86 -13.09 -31.29
CA ASP A 241 7.49 -13.42 -31.70
C ASP A 241 6.49 -12.36 -31.23
N GLY A 242 6.57 -11.98 -29.95
CA GLY A 242 5.75 -10.92 -29.38
C GLY A 242 5.91 -9.60 -30.13
N TRP A 243 7.14 -9.21 -30.46
CA TRP A 243 7.44 -7.97 -31.18
C TRP A 243 6.88 -7.99 -32.60
N GLN A 244 7.07 -9.08 -33.33
CA GLN A 244 6.51 -9.25 -34.67
C GLN A 244 4.98 -9.10 -34.64
N ARG A 245 4.31 -9.73 -33.68
CA ARG A 245 2.85 -9.61 -33.51
C ARG A 245 2.43 -8.17 -33.20
N VAL A 246 3.10 -7.49 -32.27
CA VAL A 246 2.80 -6.07 -31.95
C VAL A 246 2.96 -5.17 -33.18
N GLN A 247 4.01 -5.36 -33.99
CA GLN A 247 4.22 -4.58 -35.22
C GLN A 247 3.17 -4.86 -36.31
N GLN A 248 2.75 -6.12 -36.43
CA GLN A 248 1.69 -6.51 -37.35
C GLN A 248 0.33 -5.95 -36.93
N THR A 249 0.08 -5.83 -35.61
CA THR A 249 -1.21 -5.42 -35.07
C THR A 249 -1.36 -3.91 -34.92
N TYR A 250 -0.37 -3.20 -34.37
CA TYR A 250 -0.51 -1.76 -34.09
C TYR A 250 -0.29 -0.91 -35.34
N LYS A 251 -1.36 -0.26 -35.81
CA LYS A 251 -1.37 0.59 -37.02
C LYS A 251 -1.65 2.09 -36.73
N GLY A 252 -1.48 2.51 -35.47
CA GLY A 252 -1.62 3.93 -35.10
C GLY A 252 -0.68 4.84 -35.88
N ARG A 253 -1.05 6.11 -36.07
CA ARG A 253 -0.25 7.11 -36.81
C ARG A 253 1.11 7.37 -36.13
N ASP A 254 1.16 7.20 -34.82
CA ASP A 254 2.32 7.33 -33.94
C ASP A 254 3.15 6.04 -33.82
N ARG A 255 2.84 4.97 -34.58
CA ARG A 255 3.51 3.65 -34.47
C ARG A 255 5.04 3.70 -34.42
N THR A 256 5.68 4.57 -35.20
CA THR A 256 7.13 4.69 -35.24
C THR A 256 7.68 5.19 -33.90
N LYS A 257 7.03 6.21 -33.32
CA LYS A 257 7.38 6.73 -32.00
C LYS A 257 7.06 5.71 -30.90
N TYR A 258 5.85 5.15 -30.92
CA TYR A 258 5.43 4.12 -29.96
C TYR A 258 6.41 2.93 -29.90
N PHE A 259 6.84 2.39 -31.04
CA PHE A 259 7.79 1.27 -31.06
C PHE A 259 9.18 1.66 -30.56
N ALA A 260 9.64 2.89 -30.83
CA ALA A 260 10.91 3.39 -30.31
C ALA A 260 10.88 3.55 -28.79
N ASP A 261 9.82 4.19 -28.28
CA ASP A 261 9.61 4.42 -26.84
C ASP A 261 9.44 3.09 -26.11
N LEU A 262 8.65 2.15 -26.64
CA LEU A 262 8.43 0.84 -26.03
C LEU A 262 9.74 0.03 -25.94
N ARG A 263 10.56 0.04 -26.99
CA ARG A 263 11.85 -0.66 -26.96
C ARG A 263 12.79 -0.06 -25.92
N LYS A 264 12.86 1.27 -25.85
CA LYS A 264 13.68 1.98 -24.86
C LYS A 264 13.21 1.65 -23.45
N PHE A 265 11.91 1.80 -23.19
CA PHE A 265 11.29 1.53 -21.91
C PHE A 265 11.55 0.10 -21.44
N LEU A 266 11.32 -0.91 -22.29
CA LEU A 266 11.53 -2.32 -21.91
C LEU A 266 13.00 -2.68 -21.62
N ARG A 267 13.96 -1.94 -22.18
CA ARG A 267 15.39 -2.06 -21.82
C ARG A 267 15.67 -1.42 -20.46
N GLU A 268 15.22 -0.17 -20.27
CA GLU A 268 15.44 0.58 -19.03
C GLU A 268 14.77 -0.08 -17.82
N THR A 269 13.67 -0.79 -18.05
CA THR A 269 12.93 -1.52 -17.01
C THR A 269 13.35 -2.98 -16.83
N GLY A 270 14.30 -3.49 -17.63
CA GLY A 270 14.92 -4.81 -17.45
C GLY A 270 14.16 -6.01 -18.05
N TYR A 271 13.17 -5.77 -18.92
CA TYR A 271 12.49 -6.84 -19.65
C TYR A 271 13.34 -7.36 -20.81
N ILE A 272 14.01 -6.44 -21.52
CA ILE A 272 15.00 -6.77 -22.55
C ILE A 272 16.37 -6.84 -21.88
N LYS A 273 17.03 -8.00 -21.99
CA LYS A 273 18.41 -8.19 -21.57
C LYS A 273 19.38 -7.77 -22.67
#